data_AF-A0A842YN86-F1
#
_entry.id   AF-A0A842YN86-F1
#
_cell.length_a   1.000
_cell.length_b   1.000
_cell.length_c   1.000
_cell.angle_alpha   90.00
_cell.angle_beta   90.00
_cell.angle_gamma   90.00
#
_symmetry.space_group_name_H-M   'P 1'
#
loop_
_entity.id
_entity.type
_entity.pdbx_description
1 polymer ?
#
loop_
_entity_poly.entity_id
_entity_poly.type
_entity_poly.pdbx_seq_one_letter_code
_entity_poly.pdbx_strand_id
1 'polypeptide(L)'
;MKEKYGVLMAVFVATIILGMGQAAATDDIMTGELPTGGSGDFVVTAAPSDGVYYTLDGGIPTNNSTRYTSPVVLNRTVNIKYMIVKNGTVTYGIIQHTLTGNITNRTYPQLMFINGTPLIQLPNGTYYQLGNGNITPYTTPVALTGNTIMKYLKNSTNTTQMGIIKNTPARLVTKVKTSKVRVKKWYKKWYRYHGKWRYKWRYYWTYKQIKQYYQELQATN
;
A
#
# COMPACT_ATOMS: atom_id res chain seq x y z
N MET A 1 -14.17 -7.89 -47.00
CA MET A 1 -12.96 -7.38 -46.33
C MET A 1 -13.45 -6.76 -45.02
N LYS A 2 -13.27 -7.38 -43.82
CA LYS A 2 -12.10 -7.24 -42.90
C LYS A 2 -11.63 -5.77 -42.84
N GLU A 3 -11.64 -5.06 -41.71
CA GLU A 3 -11.03 -5.32 -40.38
C GLU A 3 -11.91 -4.70 -39.26
N LYS A 4 -12.28 -5.34 -38.13
CA LYS A 4 -11.51 -5.78 -36.95
C LYS A 4 -10.62 -4.70 -36.31
N TYR A 5 -11.19 -3.87 -35.44
CA TYR A 5 -10.48 -3.24 -34.32
C TYR A 5 -10.95 -3.83 -33.00
N GLY A 6 -10.19 -4.82 -32.52
CA GLY A 6 -10.25 -5.30 -31.15
C GLY A 6 -9.37 -4.41 -30.28
N VAL A 7 -9.95 -3.86 -29.21
CA VAL A 7 -9.16 -3.35 -28.08
C VAL A 7 -9.28 -4.40 -26.98
N LEU A 8 -8.15 -5.10 -26.80
CA LEU A 8 -7.88 -6.08 -25.76
C LEU A 8 -8.03 -5.42 -24.38
N MET A 9 -9.14 -5.71 -23.69
CA MET A 9 -9.16 -5.58 -22.23
C MET A 9 -8.41 -6.78 -21.68
N ALA A 10 -7.18 -6.55 -21.23
CA ALA A 10 -6.37 -7.53 -20.52
C ALA A 10 -7.13 -8.02 -19.28
N VAL A 11 -7.70 -9.22 -19.37
CA VAL A 11 -8.19 -9.96 -18.21
C VAL A 11 -6.94 -10.54 -17.56
N PHE A 12 -6.47 -9.92 -16.48
CA PHE A 12 -5.56 -10.58 -15.56
C PHE A 12 -6.33 -11.72 -14.89
N VAL A 13 -6.21 -12.92 -15.46
CA VAL A 13 -6.57 -14.17 -14.77
C VAL A 13 -5.43 -14.44 -13.79
N ALA A 14 -5.64 -14.17 -12.51
CA ALA A 14 -4.80 -14.75 -11.48
C ALA A 14 -5.20 -16.22 -11.34
N THR A 15 -4.44 -17.10 -11.97
CA THR A 15 -4.48 -18.54 -11.75
C THR A 15 -4.04 -18.81 -10.31
N ILE A 16 -4.98 -19.19 -9.45
CA ILE A 16 -4.69 -19.79 -8.15
C ILE A 16 -4.18 -21.20 -8.44
N ILE A 17 -2.88 -21.42 -8.29
CA ILE A 17 -2.29 -22.76 -8.30
C ILE A 17 -2.63 -23.40 -6.95
N LEU A 18 -3.63 -24.28 -6.92
CA LEU A 18 -3.80 -25.26 -5.84
C LEU A 18 -2.83 -26.41 -6.12
N GLY A 19 -1.67 -26.36 -5.47
CA GLY A 19 -0.76 -27.50 -5.41
C GLY A 19 -1.38 -28.60 -4.53
N MET A 20 -1.73 -29.72 -5.14
CA MET A 20 -2.01 -30.97 -4.45
C MET A 20 -0.69 -31.75 -4.29
N GLY A 21 -0.44 -32.28 -3.09
CA GLY A 21 0.70 -33.14 -2.79
C GLY A 21 0.57 -33.79 -1.41
N GLN A 22 -0.05 -34.97 -1.41
CA GLN A 22 -0.13 -36.06 -0.40
C GLN A 22 1.18 -36.31 0.40
N ALA A 23 1.24 -36.98 1.56
CA ALA A 23 0.27 -37.72 2.39
C ALA A 23 0.88 -38.12 3.78
N ALA A 24 0.02 -38.71 4.62
CA ALA A 24 0.26 -39.74 5.65
C ALA A 24 0.83 -39.27 7.02
N ALA A 25 0.37 -39.73 8.19
CA ALA A 25 -0.57 -40.78 8.56
C ALA A 25 -1.12 -40.56 10.00
N THR A 26 -2.35 -41.05 10.20
CA THR A 26 -2.92 -41.76 11.39
C THR A 26 -2.78 -41.14 12.79
N ASP A 27 -3.91 -40.79 13.41
CA ASP A 27 -4.57 -41.73 14.32
C ASP A 27 -6.05 -41.38 14.55
N ASP A 28 -6.87 -42.44 14.51
CA ASP A 28 -8.29 -42.48 14.82
C ASP A 28 -8.55 -42.27 16.32
N ILE A 29 -9.69 -41.66 16.68
CA ILE A 29 -10.82 -42.31 17.39
C ILE A 29 -11.93 -41.27 17.62
N MET A 30 -13.11 -41.64 17.13
CA MET A 30 -14.40 -40.96 17.31
C MET A 30 -14.84 -40.96 18.77
N THR A 31 -15.59 -39.93 19.21
CA THR A 31 -17.05 -40.01 19.47
C THR A 31 -17.54 -38.72 20.14
N GLY A 32 -18.51 -38.01 19.54
CA GLY A 32 -19.39 -37.07 20.26
C GLY A 32 -19.57 -35.67 19.66
N GLU A 33 -20.55 -35.54 18.75
CA GLU A 33 -21.33 -34.34 18.35
C GLU A 33 -20.65 -33.03 17.87
N LEU A 34 -20.94 -32.67 16.60
CA LEU A 34 -21.01 -31.29 16.07
C LEU A 34 -22.52 -30.94 15.93
N PRO A 35 -22.97 -29.66 15.93
CA PRO A 35 -22.39 -28.64 15.04
C PRO A 35 -22.44 -27.19 15.54
N THR A 36 -21.55 -26.33 15.06
CA THR A 36 -21.91 -25.01 14.48
C THR A 36 -20.68 -24.21 14.04
N GLY A 37 -20.64 -23.92 12.73
CA GLY A 37 -20.21 -22.63 12.18
C GLY A 37 -18.87 -22.04 12.60
N GLY A 38 -17.87 -22.18 11.73
CA GLY A 38 -16.77 -21.23 11.66
C GLY A 38 -15.46 -21.87 11.22
N SER A 39 -15.25 -22.05 9.91
CA SER A 39 -13.88 -22.13 9.38
C SER A 39 -13.26 -20.72 9.44
N GLY A 40 -12.93 -20.28 10.65
CA GLY A 40 -11.93 -19.25 10.83
C GLY A 40 -10.60 -19.97 10.92
N ASP A 41 -9.80 -19.93 9.85
CA ASP A 41 -8.36 -20.12 10.00
C ASP A 41 -7.92 -19.11 11.06
N PHE A 42 -7.64 -19.60 12.27
CA PHE A 42 -6.98 -18.82 13.29
C PHE A 42 -5.52 -18.72 12.83
N VAL A 43 -5.26 -17.77 11.93
CA VAL A 43 -3.90 -17.34 11.65
C VAL A 43 -3.40 -16.74 12.96
N VAL A 44 -2.60 -17.52 13.70
CA VAL A 44 -1.78 -17.03 14.79
C VAL A 44 -0.79 -16.07 14.15
N THR A 45 -1.18 -14.81 13.95
CA THR A 45 -0.23 -13.76 13.61
C THR A 45 0.67 -13.60 14.82
N ALA A 46 1.88 -14.15 14.73
CA ALA A 46 2.92 -13.94 15.72
C ALA A 46 2.98 -12.44 16.05
N ALA A 47 3.06 -12.12 17.35
CA ALA A 47 3.14 -10.74 17.81
C ALA A 47 4.26 -10.01 17.03
N PRO A 48 4.02 -8.76 16.59
CA PRO A 48 5.01 -8.03 15.82
C PRO A 48 6.30 -7.92 16.64
N SER A 49 7.42 -8.38 16.09
CA SER A 49 8.72 -8.23 16.74
C SER A 49 9.18 -6.78 16.63
N ASP A 50 9.80 -6.27 17.70
CA ASP A 50 10.29 -4.90 17.75
C ASP A 50 11.28 -4.62 16.62
N GLY A 51 11.07 -3.50 15.94
CA GLY A 51 11.83 -3.15 14.75
C GLY A 51 11.15 -2.11 13.88
N VAL A 52 11.84 -1.77 12.81
CA VAL A 52 11.34 -0.86 11.77
C VAL A 52 11.22 -1.66 10.48
N TYR A 53 10.06 -1.58 9.85
CA TYR A 53 9.72 -2.24 8.60
C TYR A 53 9.32 -1.19 7.57
N TYR A 54 9.69 -1.37 6.31
CA TYR A 54 9.38 -0.38 5.28
C TYR A 54 9.06 -1.01 3.93
N THR A 55 8.43 -0.21 3.09
CA THR A 55 8.03 -0.56 1.72
C THR A 55 8.39 0.60 0.80
N LEU A 56 8.90 0.28 -0.40
CA LEU A 56 9.31 1.25 -1.42
C LEU A 56 8.35 1.30 -2.62
N ASP A 57 7.46 0.31 -2.71
CA ASP A 57 6.41 0.17 -3.73
C ASP A 57 5.13 0.96 -3.39
N GLY A 58 5.09 1.58 -2.21
CA GLY A 58 3.92 2.28 -1.69
C GLY A 58 2.87 1.37 -1.07
N GLY A 59 3.17 0.07 -0.88
CA GLY A 59 2.35 -0.86 -0.12
C GLY A 59 2.25 -0.49 1.37
N ILE A 60 1.37 -1.17 2.11
CA ILE A 60 1.31 -0.98 3.57
C ILE A 60 2.37 -1.91 4.17
N PRO A 61 3.32 -1.38 4.97
CA PRO A 61 4.27 -2.22 5.66
C PRO A 61 3.57 -3.12 6.68
N THR A 62 3.96 -4.39 6.71
CA THR A 62 3.50 -5.41 7.66
C THR A 62 4.72 -6.06 8.32
N ASN A 63 4.51 -7.00 9.26
CA ASN A 63 5.61 -7.74 9.89
C ASN A 63 6.45 -8.56 8.89
N ASN A 64 5.88 -8.88 7.72
CA ASN A 64 6.54 -9.61 6.65
C ASN A 64 7.24 -8.68 5.65
N SER A 65 7.17 -7.37 5.83
CA SER A 65 7.86 -6.40 4.97
C SER A 65 9.36 -6.34 5.27
N THR A 66 10.12 -5.67 4.41
CA THR A 66 11.56 -5.53 4.57
C THR A 66 11.89 -4.82 5.88
N ARG A 67 12.64 -5.49 6.75
CA ARG A 67 13.15 -4.91 8.00
C ARG A 67 14.30 -3.95 7.70
N TYR A 68 14.30 -2.79 8.34
CA TYR A 68 15.39 -1.84 8.30
C TYR A 68 16.60 -2.37 9.08
N THR A 69 17.72 -2.51 8.40
CA THR A 69 19.01 -2.95 8.98
C THR A 69 20.17 -2.02 8.62
N SER A 70 20.06 -1.27 7.53
CA SER A 70 21.09 -0.35 7.03
C SER A 70 20.46 0.92 6.46
N PRO A 71 21.19 2.07 6.43
CA PRO A 71 20.71 3.30 5.82
C PRO A 71 20.21 3.12 4.38
N VAL A 72 19.09 3.76 4.05
CA VAL A 72 18.45 3.69 2.73
C VAL A 72 18.84 4.93 1.93
N VAL A 73 19.55 4.73 0.80
CA VAL A 73 19.95 5.83 -0.08
C VAL A 73 18.74 6.30 -0.90
N LEU A 74 18.45 7.60 -0.86
CA LEU A 74 17.35 8.23 -1.59
C LEU A 74 17.83 8.78 -2.93
N ASN A 75 18.13 7.87 -3.87
CA ASN A 75 18.68 8.22 -5.18
C ASN A 75 17.65 8.53 -6.28
N ARG A 76 16.36 8.34 -6.00
CA ARG A 76 15.25 8.55 -6.92
C ARG A 76 14.03 9.10 -6.19
N THR A 77 13.08 9.65 -6.93
CA THR A 77 11.76 10.01 -6.39
C THR A 77 11.04 8.74 -5.95
N VAL A 78 10.71 8.63 -4.66
CA VAL A 78 10.11 7.43 -4.07
C VAL A 78 9.24 7.81 -2.87
N ASN A 79 8.14 7.07 -2.70
CA ASN A 79 7.30 7.15 -1.52
C ASN A 79 7.58 5.93 -0.65
N ILE A 80 8.17 6.17 0.52
CA ILE A 80 8.52 5.16 1.51
C ILE A 80 7.44 5.16 2.57
N LYS A 81 6.80 4.02 2.80
CA LYS A 81 5.92 3.83 3.95
C LYS A 81 6.64 2.95 4.95
N TYR A 82 6.66 3.37 6.20
CA TYR A 82 7.32 2.64 7.26
C TYR A 82 6.38 2.35 8.43
N MET A 83 6.65 1.26 9.12
CA MET A 83 6.00 0.80 10.34
C MET A 83 7.08 0.60 11.39
N ILE A 84 6.85 1.14 12.58
CA ILE A 84 7.75 0.99 13.73
C ILE A 84 6.97 0.26 14.80
N VAL A 85 7.53 -0.85 15.25
CA VAL A 85 7.04 -1.66 16.36
C VAL A 85 8.02 -1.48 17.50
N LYS A 86 7.55 -0.95 18.63
CA LYS A 86 8.36 -0.76 19.83
C LYS A 86 7.51 -1.02 21.06
N ASN A 87 7.91 -1.99 21.89
CA ASN A 87 7.17 -2.39 23.09
C ASN A 87 5.67 -2.63 22.80
N GLY A 88 5.36 -3.29 21.68
CA GLY A 88 3.98 -3.55 21.25
C GLY A 88 3.20 -2.34 20.71
N THR A 89 3.79 -1.13 20.71
CA THR A 89 3.21 0.04 20.08
C THR A 89 3.57 0.08 18.60
N VAL A 90 2.57 0.14 17.73
CA VAL A 90 2.76 0.25 16.28
C VAL A 90 2.50 1.68 15.83
N THR A 91 3.49 2.28 15.17
CA THR A 91 3.35 3.60 14.54
C THR A 91 3.67 3.51 13.06
N TYR A 92 2.96 4.30 12.26
CA TYR A 92 3.18 4.36 10.82
C TYR A 92 3.61 5.77 10.41
N GLY A 93 4.34 5.83 9.31
CA GLY A 93 4.64 7.10 8.68
C GLY A 93 4.93 6.95 7.20
N ILE A 94 4.88 8.08 6.52
CA ILE A 94 5.06 8.20 5.08
C ILE A 94 6.17 9.21 4.85
N ILE A 95 7.24 8.77 4.19
CA ILE A 95 8.32 9.62 3.72
C ILE A 95 8.23 9.72 2.21
N GLN A 96 7.96 10.92 1.71
CA GLN A 96 7.97 11.21 0.28
C GLN A 96 9.27 11.91 -0.09
N HIS A 97 10.04 11.31 -0.97
CA HIS A 97 11.25 11.92 -1.51
C HIS A 97 11.01 12.32 -2.96
N THR A 98 11.25 13.59 -3.29
CA THR A 98 11.17 14.11 -4.66
C THR A 98 12.46 14.81 -5.05
N LEU A 99 13.09 14.32 -6.12
CA LEU A 99 14.24 14.98 -6.71
C LEU A 99 13.80 16.26 -7.45
N THR A 100 14.57 17.34 -7.30
CA THR A 100 14.30 18.64 -7.94
C THR A 100 15.59 19.23 -8.53
N GLY A 101 15.46 20.19 -9.44
CA GLY A 101 16.58 20.90 -10.05
C GLY A 101 17.26 20.12 -11.17
N ASN A 102 17.81 20.83 -12.16
CA ASN A 102 18.67 20.24 -13.19
C ASN A 102 20.14 20.45 -12.79
N ILE A 103 20.66 19.56 -11.94
CA ILE A 103 21.95 19.72 -11.27
C ILE A 103 22.91 18.62 -11.73
N THR A 104 24.10 19.01 -12.19
CA THR A 104 25.24 18.11 -12.42
C THR A 104 25.92 17.81 -11.07
N ASN A 105 26.25 16.54 -10.80
CA ASN A 105 26.76 16.03 -9.51
C ASN A 105 25.78 16.13 -8.33
N ARG A 106 24.62 15.48 -8.47
CA ARG A 106 23.64 15.34 -7.39
C ARG A 106 24.15 14.41 -6.30
N THR A 107 24.11 14.89 -5.06
CA THR A 107 24.35 14.08 -3.87
C THR A 107 23.03 13.55 -3.31
N TYR A 108 23.04 12.34 -2.75
CA TYR A 108 21.83 11.67 -2.27
C TYR A 108 21.76 11.61 -0.74
N PRO A 109 20.61 11.97 -0.15
CA PRO A 109 20.39 11.76 1.27
C PRO A 109 20.27 10.27 1.61
N GLN A 110 20.64 9.92 2.83
CA GLN A 110 20.42 8.61 3.41
C GLN A 110 19.35 8.72 4.51
N LEU A 111 18.32 7.90 4.39
CA LEU A 111 17.31 7.73 5.43
C LEU A 111 17.79 6.68 6.42
N MET A 112 17.76 7.02 7.70
CA MET A 112 18.10 6.12 8.79
C MET A 112 17.04 6.14 9.88
N PHE A 113 17.01 5.07 10.67
CA PHE A 113 16.13 4.99 11.83
C PHE A 113 16.96 4.69 13.06
N ILE A 114 16.92 5.60 14.04
CA ILE A 114 17.62 5.44 15.32
C ILE A 114 16.55 5.47 16.42
N ASN A 115 16.47 4.40 17.21
CA ASN A 115 15.54 4.24 18.33
C ASN A 115 14.04 4.46 18.01
N GLY A 116 13.66 4.29 16.74
CA GLY A 116 12.30 4.51 16.25
C GLY A 116 12.04 5.92 15.70
N THR A 117 13.07 6.74 15.54
CA THR A 117 12.96 8.07 14.92
C THR A 117 13.59 8.04 13.53
N PRO A 118 12.91 8.48 12.46
CA PRO A 118 13.52 8.67 11.14
C PRO A 118 14.45 9.89 11.16
N LEU A 119 15.68 9.73 10.69
CA LEU A 119 16.64 10.82 10.47
C LEU A 119 17.15 10.82 9.03
N ILE A 120 17.52 12.00 8.56
CA ILE A 120 18.17 12.20 7.28
C ILE A 120 19.63 12.56 7.51
N GLN A 121 20.50 11.75 6.92
CA GLN A 121 21.90 12.08 6.75
C GLN A 121 22.13 12.64 5.35
N LEU A 122 22.74 13.82 5.28
CA LEU A 122 23.13 14.45 4.04
C LEU A 122 24.66 14.43 3.91
N PRO A 123 25.21 14.52 2.68
CA PRO A 123 26.64 14.68 2.51
C PRO A 123 27.15 16.03 3.04
N ASN A 124 28.40 16.05 3.48
CA ASN A 124 29.04 17.25 4.03
C ASN A 124 29.05 18.39 3.00
N GLY A 125 28.90 19.63 3.46
CA GLY A 125 28.84 20.82 2.60
C GLY A 125 27.48 21.04 1.91
N THR A 126 26.45 20.29 2.28
CA THR A 126 25.07 20.56 1.86
C THR A 126 24.37 21.50 2.83
N TYR A 127 23.28 22.10 2.37
CA TYR A 127 22.40 22.94 3.16
C TYR A 127 21.01 22.33 3.22
N TYR A 128 20.28 22.61 4.29
CA TYR A 128 18.88 22.19 4.41
C TYR A 128 17.99 23.30 4.93
N GLN A 129 16.72 23.21 4.55
CA GLN A 129 15.64 24.08 5.01
C GLN A 129 14.51 23.21 5.54
N LEU A 130 14.06 23.45 6.77
CA LEU A 130 12.86 22.83 7.32
C LEU A 130 11.66 23.76 7.11
N GLY A 131 10.63 23.27 6.43
CA GLY A 131 9.42 24.01 6.08
C GLY A 131 9.75 25.31 5.37
N ASN A 132 9.29 26.41 5.97
CA ASN A 132 9.56 27.79 5.52
C ASN A 132 10.63 28.48 6.37
N GLY A 133 11.40 27.73 7.17
CA GLY A 133 12.46 28.28 8.02
C GLY A 133 13.69 28.73 7.24
N ASN A 134 14.75 29.11 7.96
CA ASN A 134 16.01 29.53 7.34
C ASN A 134 16.77 28.35 6.74
N ILE A 135 17.56 28.63 5.69
CA ILE A 135 18.49 27.64 5.12
C ILE A 135 19.72 27.57 6.03
N THR A 136 20.04 26.37 6.50
CA THR A 136 21.12 26.12 7.46
C THR A 136 22.12 25.11 6.90
N PRO A 137 23.43 25.28 7.17
CA PRO A 137 24.42 24.29 6.77
C PRO A 137 24.18 22.97 7.50
N TYR A 138 24.30 21.86 6.77
CA TYR A 138 24.19 20.53 7.37
C TYR A 138 25.46 20.19 8.15
N THR A 139 25.29 19.91 9.44
CA THR A 139 26.38 19.52 10.36
C THR A 139 26.10 18.22 11.11
N THR A 140 24.82 17.88 11.33
CA THR A 140 24.40 16.69 12.07
C THR A 140 23.14 16.08 11.44
N PRO A 141 22.89 14.76 11.60
CA PRO A 141 21.67 14.11 11.11
C PRO A 141 20.40 14.80 11.61
N VAL A 142 19.49 15.06 10.68
CA VAL A 142 18.26 15.83 10.95
C VAL A 142 17.12 14.85 11.23
N ALA A 143 16.54 14.90 12.43
CA ALA A 143 15.38 14.10 12.77
C ALA A 143 14.11 14.63 12.08
N LEU A 144 13.31 13.73 11.51
CA LEU A 144 12.02 14.04 10.90
C LEU A 144 10.91 13.77 11.91
N THR A 145 10.47 14.81 12.62
CA THR A 145 9.46 14.69 13.69
C THR A 145 8.15 15.36 13.30
N GLY A 146 7.05 14.62 13.40
CA GLY A 146 5.74 15.14 12.99
C GLY A 146 5.67 15.40 11.49
N ASN A 147 4.78 16.30 11.07
CA ASN A 147 4.65 16.67 9.67
C ASN A 147 5.78 17.63 9.27
N THR A 148 6.90 17.10 8.76
CA THR A 148 8.10 17.87 8.42
C THR A 148 8.31 17.89 6.92
N ILE A 149 8.56 19.07 6.35
CA ILE A 149 9.07 19.19 4.97
C ILE A 149 10.52 19.63 5.08
N MET A 150 11.44 18.87 4.51
CA MET A 150 12.85 19.20 4.46
C MET A 150 13.25 19.38 3.00
N LYS A 151 13.83 20.53 2.65
CA LYS A 151 14.50 20.73 1.37
C LYS A 151 15.99 20.63 1.61
N TYR A 152 16.70 20.01 0.68
CA TYR A 152 18.16 19.95 0.72
C TYR A 152 18.73 20.57 -0.56
N LEU A 153 19.79 21.35 -0.39
CA LEU A 153 20.35 22.25 -1.39
C LEU A 153 21.88 22.12 -1.41
N LYS A 154 22.49 22.46 -2.54
CA LYS A 154 23.95 22.49 -2.65
C LYS A 154 24.55 23.72 -1.97
N ASN A 155 23.91 24.87 -2.13
CA ASN A 155 24.32 26.14 -1.52
C ASN A 155 23.17 26.73 -0.68
N SER A 156 23.44 27.83 0.01
CA SER A 156 22.44 28.56 0.80
C SER A 156 21.33 29.26 -0.02
N THR A 157 21.24 29.02 -1.33
CA THR A 157 20.26 29.65 -2.23
C THR A 157 19.24 28.64 -2.75
N ASN A 158 17.96 29.04 -2.80
CA ASN A 158 16.85 28.21 -3.26
C ASN A 158 16.98 27.71 -4.71
N THR A 159 17.78 28.40 -5.54
CA THR A 159 18.06 28.01 -6.93
C THR A 159 18.88 26.73 -7.05
N THR A 160 19.56 26.31 -5.98
CA THR A 160 20.40 25.10 -5.94
C THR A 160 19.72 23.92 -5.23
N GLN A 161 18.39 23.93 -5.13
CA GLN A 161 17.63 22.86 -4.49
C GLN A 161 17.82 21.52 -5.22
N MET A 162 18.35 20.54 -4.49
CA MET A 162 18.51 19.18 -4.99
C MET A 162 17.26 18.34 -4.74
N GLY A 163 16.53 18.53 -3.66
CA GLY A 163 15.30 17.77 -3.49
C GLY A 163 14.52 18.12 -2.25
N ILE A 164 13.40 17.42 -2.10
CA ILE A 164 12.46 17.59 -1.01
C ILE A 164 12.19 16.23 -0.39
N ILE A 165 12.19 16.18 0.93
CA ILE A 165 11.80 15.03 1.75
C ILE A 165 10.64 15.51 2.60
N LYS A 166 9.49 14.84 2.51
CA LYS A 166 8.33 15.12 3.36
C LYS A 166 8.10 13.94 4.28
N ASN A 167 8.07 14.17 5.57
CA ASN A 167 7.63 13.21 6.57
C ASN A 167 6.20 13.52 6.97
N THR A 168 5.35 12.52 6.93
CA THR A 168 3.96 12.63 7.34
C THR A 168 3.63 11.42 8.22
N PRO A 169 3.42 11.62 9.54
CA PRO A 169 2.92 10.57 10.41
C PRO A 169 1.60 10.04 9.86
N ALA A 170 1.36 8.74 10.03
CA ALA A 170 0.17 8.11 9.49
C ALA A 170 -0.45 7.13 10.48
N ARG A 171 -1.73 6.84 10.25
CA ARG A 171 -2.47 5.78 10.93
C ARG A 171 -3.09 4.82 9.92
N LEU A 172 -3.19 3.56 10.30
CA LEU A 172 -3.88 2.54 9.50
C LEU A 172 -5.38 2.72 9.64
N VAL A 173 -6.09 2.83 8.52
CA VAL A 173 -7.55 2.95 8.50
C VAL A 173 -8.18 1.95 7.55
N THR A 174 -9.40 1.52 7.87
CA THR A 174 -10.21 0.68 6.98
C THR A 174 -11.15 1.57 6.18
N LYS A 175 -11.19 1.36 4.86
CA LYS A 175 -12.02 2.09 3.90
C LYS A 175 -12.91 1.16 3.11
N VAL A 176 -13.96 1.75 2.54
CA VAL A 176 -14.92 1.06 1.69
C VAL A 176 -14.96 1.73 0.33
N LYS A 177 -14.68 0.98 -0.73
CA LYS A 177 -14.90 1.41 -2.11
C LYS A 177 -16.20 0.80 -2.61
N THR A 178 -17.11 1.63 -3.10
CA THR A 178 -18.38 1.16 -3.69
C THR A 178 -18.29 1.31 -5.20
N SER A 179 -18.51 0.21 -5.92
CA SER A 179 -18.46 0.18 -7.39
C SER A 179 -19.80 -0.31 -7.95
N LYS A 180 -20.25 0.31 -9.05
CA LYS A 180 -21.42 -0.14 -9.80
C LYS A 180 -20.99 -1.18 -10.83
N VAL A 181 -21.52 -2.39 -10.72
CA VAL A 181 -21.29 -3.45 -11.71
C VAL A 181 -22.58 -3.70 -12.48
N ARG A 182 -22.47 -3.72 -13.81
CA ARG A 182 -23.59 -3.99 -14.70
C ARG A 182 -23.86 -5.49 -14.74
N VAL A 183 -25.07 -5.89 -14.41
CA VAL A 183 -25.50 -7.29 -14.35
C VAL A 183 -26.73 -7.52 -15.24
N LYS A 184 -26.83 -8.72 -15.81
CA LYS A 184 -28.03 -9.14 -16.57
C LYS A 184 -29.06 -9.66 -15.58
N LYS A 185 -30.29 -9.14 -15.65
CA LYS A 185 -31.43 -9.70 -14.92
C LYS A 185 -32.40 -10.32 -15.91
N TRP A 186 -32.64 -11.62 -15.75
CA TRP A 186 -33.54 -12.40 -16.58
C TRP A 186 -34.95 -12.37 -16.01
N TYR A 187 -35.94 -12.37 -16.90
CA TYR A 187 -37.34 -12.49 -16.54
C TYR A 187 -38.10 -13.27 -17.62
N LYS A 188 -39.20 -13.90 -17.23
CA LYS A 188 -40.09 -14.57 -18.15
C LYS A 188 -41.06 -13.53 -18.72
N LYS A 189 -41.05 -13.35 -20.04
CA LYS A 189 -42.08 -12.57 -20.75
C LYS A 189 -43.13 -13.52 -21.30
N TRP A 190 -44.31 -13.49 -20.70
CA TRP A 190 -45.46 -14.28 -21.12
C TRP A 190 -46.11 -13.69 -22.37
N TYR A 191 -46.65 -14.54 -23.21
CA TYR A 191 -47.44 -14.17 -24.39
C TYR A 191 -48.43 -15.29 -24.73
N ARG A 192 -49.46 -14.95 -25.50
CA ARG A 192 -50.51 -15.88 -25.92
C ARG A 192 -50.28 -16.28 -27.37
N TYR A 193 -50.35 -17.58 -27.67
CA TYR A 193 -50.20 -18.12 -29.02
C TYR A 193 -51.14 -19.30 -29.20
N HIS A 194 -52.09 -19.20 -30.15
CA HIS A 194 -53.17 -20.17 -30.39
C HIS A 194 -53.88 -20.60 -29.08
N GLY A 195 -54.38 -19.63 -28.32
CA GLY A 195 -55.14 -19.88 -27.09
C GLY A 195 -54.33 -20.35 -25.87
N LYS A 196 -53.08 -20.80 -26.05
CA LYS A 196 -52.20 -21.30 -24.97
C LYS A 196 -51.22 -20.23 -24.48
N TRP A 197 -50.93 -20.24 -23.19
CA TRP A 197 -49.86 -19.42 -22.60
C TRP A 197 -48.49 -20.00 -22.92
N ARG A 198 -47.60 -19.15 -23.42
CA ARG A 198 -46.18 -19.47 -23.61
C ARG A 198 -45.33 -18.38 -22.99
N TYR A 199 -44.08 -18.70 -22.66
CA TYR A 199 -43.12 -17.70 -22.20
C TYR A 199 -41.86 -17.72 -23.06
N LYS A 200 -41.18 -16.58 -23.08
CA LYS A 200 -39.81 -16.46 -23.59
C LYS A 200 -38.95 -15.76 -22.55
N TRP A 201 -37.72 -16.21 -22.39
CA TRP A 201 -36.75 -15.51 -21.56
C TRP A 201 -36.38 -14.18 -22.22
N ARG A 202 -36.43 -13.12 -21.44
CA ARG A 202 -35.93 -11.79 -21.79
C ARG A 202 -34.99 -11.35 -20.68
N TYR A 203 -34.04 -10.49 -21.02
CA TYR A 203 -33.19 -9.86 -20.03
C TYR A 203 -33.23 -8.36 -20.20
N TYR A 204 -32.89 -7.67 -19.12
CA TYR A 204 -32.52 -6.27 -19.16
C TYR A 204 -31.26 -6.08 -18.32
N TRP A 205 -30.57 -4.97 -18.56
CA TRP A 205 -29.40 -4.61 -17.79
C TRP A 205 -29.83 -3.83 -16.54
N THR A 206 -29.23 -4.17 -15.40
CA THR A 206 -29.36 -3.38 -14.18
C THR A 206 -27.97 -3.22 -13.54
N TYR A 207 -27.86 -2.31 -12.59
CA TYR A 207 -26.62 -2.07 -11.86
C TYR A 207 -26.77 -2.59 -10.43
N LYS A 208 -25.78 -3.36 -10.00
CA LYS A 208 -25.63 -3.76 -8.61
C LYS A 208 -24.47 -2.99 -8.00
N GLN A 209 -24.66 -2.47 -6.80
CA GLN A 209 -23.58 -1.90 -6.01
C GLN A 209 -22.81 -3.03 -5.33
N ILE A 210 -21.49 -3.00 -5.44
CA ILE A 210 -20.59 -3.90 -4.75
C ILE A 210 -19.71 -3.06 -3.83
N LYS A 211 -19.63 -3.46 -2.56
CA LYS A 211 -18.75 -2.84 -1.57
C LYS A 211 -17.49 -3.69 -1.44
N GLN A 212 -16.33 -3.05 -1.49
CA GLN A 212 -15.03 -3.67 -1.27
C GLN A 212 -14.35 -2.97 -0.11
N TYR A 213 -13.92 -3.75 0.88
CA TYR A 213 -13.18 -3.28 2.04
C TYR A 213 -11.68 -3.36 1.75
N TYR A 214 -10.94 -2.33 2.12
CA TYR A 214 -9.48 -2.30 1.99
C TYR A 214 -8.87 -1.44 3.09
N GLN A 215 -7.58 -1.65 3.37
CA GLN A 215 -6.84 -0.82 4.31
C GLN A 215 -5.98 0.19 3.54
N GLU A 216 -5.75 1.35 4.15
CA GLU A 216 -4.79 2.34 3.68
C GLU A 216 -4.15 3.09 4.86
N LEU A 217 -2.97 3.66 4.64
CA LEU A 217 -2.38 4.61 5.58
C LEU A 217 -2.92 6.00 5.29
N GLN A 218 -3.54 6.61 6.30
CA GLN A 218 -3.97 8.00 6.24
C GLN A 218 -3.07 8.89 7.08
N ALA A 219 -2.68 10.02 6.50
CA ALA A 219 -1.93 11.05 7.19
C ALA A 219 -2.66 11.50 8.47
N THR A 220 -1.91 11.61 9.55
CA THR A 220 -2.36 12.20 10.81
C THR A 220 -2.01 13.69 10.77
N ASN A 221 -3.01 14.56 10.99
CA ASN A 221 -2.81 16.00 11.08
C ASN A 221 -2.09 16.40 12.38
#